data_AF-A0A9D6T867-F1
#
_entry.id   AF-A0A9D6T867-F1
#
_cell.length_a   1.000
_cell.length_b   1.000
_cell.length_c   1.000
_cell.angle_alpha   90.00
_cell.angle_beta   90.00
_cell.angle_gamma   90.00
#
_symmetry.space_group_name_H-M   'P 1'
#
loop_
_entity.id
_entity.type
_entity.pdbx_description
1 polymer ?
#
loop_
_entity_poly.entity_id
_entity_poly.type
_entity_poly.pdbx_seq_one_letter_code
_entity_poly.pdbx_strand_id
1 'polypeptide(L)'
;MRSRRHRNGHGHRGVGGADRPTPPNSNLAARSGIEPFQLFCAYHLGITADGRYEFQNIHQVAKRFGTNAGVIRQALAELSMDPDTIVHSSFDMAGAQVDIMLAPEGIDRFELARELYQSFLKAPRRDRDWKRELADDARDNERIFGPGRKGY
;
A
#
# COMPACT_ATOMS: atom_id res chain seq x y z
N MET A 1 -56.39 -30.44 -21.01
CA MET A 1 -55.03 -30.94 -20.72
C MET A 1 -54.02 -29.90 -21.20
N ARG A 2 -53.33 -29.21 -20.28
CA ARG A 2 -52.31 -28.20 -20.58
C ARG A 2 -51.01 -28.55 -19.85
N SER A 3 -49.90 -28.25 -20.50
CA SER A 3 -48.63 -27.80 -19.90
C SER A 3 -47.72 -28.84 -19.24
N ARG A 4 -46.58 -29.15 -19.88
CA ARG A 4 -45.25 -28.54 -19.58
C ARG A 4 -44.13 -29.32 -20.29
N ARG A 5 -43.48 -28.67 -21.26
CA ARG A 5 -42.09 -28.96 -21.66
C ARG A 5 -41.19 -27.90 -21.00
N HIS A 6 -40.18 -28.34 -20.25
CA HIS A 6 -39.01 -27.58 -19.77
C HIS A 6 -37.93 -28.65 -19.59
N ARG A 7 -36.99 -28.89 -20.51
CA ARG A 7 -35.90 -28.07 -21.08
C ARG A 7 -34.83 -27.65 -20.06
N ASN A 8 -33.63 -28.17 -20.35
CA ASN A 8 -32.28 -27.77 -19.98
C ASN A 8 -31.76 -28.07 -18.56
N GLY A 9 -31.01 -29.17 -18.49
CA GLY A 9 -29.82 -29.21 -17.67
C GLY A 9 -28.76 -28.22 -18.19
N HIS A 10 -28.17 -27.48 -17.27
CA HIS A 10 -26.88 -26.83 -17.45
C HIS A 10 -26.04 -27.22 -16.24
N GLY A 11 -25.12 -28.16 -16.45
CA GLY A 11 -23.95 -28.26 -15.61
C GLY A 11 -23.07 -27.06 -15.92
N HIS A 12 -22.75 -26.28 -14.89
CA HIS A 12 -21.55 -25.45 -14.89
C HIS A 12 -20.63 -25.98 -13.81
N ARG A 13 -19.70 -26.80 -14.27
CA ARG A 13 -18.43 -27.11 -13.64
C ARG A 13 -17.40 -26.15 -14.26
N GLY A 14 -16.56 -25.56 -13.43
CA GLY A 14 -15.45 -24.70 -13.84
C GLY A 14 -15.60 -23.32 -13.20
N VAL A 15 -14.58 -22.73 -12.59
CA VAL A 15 -13.18 -23.09 -12.50
C VAL A 15 -12.61 -22.24 -11.37
N GLY A 16 -11.66 -22.78 -10.61
CA GLY A 16 -10.90 -22.02 -9.62
C GLY A 16 -10.22 -20.83 -10.30
N GLY A 17 -10.69 -19.62 -9.98
CA GLY A 17 -9.98 -18.38 -10.24
C GLY A 17 -9.10 -18.12 -9.02
N ALA A 18 -7.79 -18.17 -9.25
CA ALA A 18 -6.77 -17.92 -8.26
C ALA A 18 -7.10 -16.70 -7.39
N ASP A 19 -6.85 -16.87 -6.10
CA ASP A 19 -6.63 -15.84 -5.09
C ASP A 19 -5.55 -14.86 -5.60
N ARG A 20 -5.92 -13.98 -6.54
CA ARG A 20 -5.16 -12.77 -6.82
C ARG A 20 -5.51 -11.86 -5.66
N PRO A 21 -4.54 -11.48 -4.80
CA PRO A 21 -4.82 -10.47 -3.79
C PRO A 21 -5.33 -9.24 -4.54
N THR A 22 -6.62 -8.94 -4.38
CA THR A 22 -7.17 -7.67 -4.85
C THR A 22 -6.37 -6.58 -4.16
N PRO A 23 -5.75 -5.65 -4.91
CA PRO A 23 -5.04 -4.57 -4.27
C PRO A 23 -6.00 -3.85 -3.32
N PRO A 24 -5.53 -3.42 -2.15
CA PRO A 24 -6.36 -2.66 -1.23
C PRO A 24 -6.88 -1.43 -1.97
N ASN A 25 -8.20 -1.25 -1.97
CA ASN A 25 -8.85 -0.15 -2.67
C ASN A 25 -9.03 1.00 -1.69
N SER A 26 -8.16 2.01 -1.77
CA SER A 26 -8.34 3.28 -1.07
C SER A 26 -9.12 4.25 -1.94
N ASN A 27 -10.30 4.67 -1.48
CA ASN A 27 -11.10 5.68 -2.15
C ASN A 27 -10.37 7.04 -2.19
N LEU A 28 -9.59 7.36 -1.15
CA LEU A 28 -8.81 8.59 -1.12
C LEU A 28 -7.67 8.57 -2.14
N ALA A 29 -6.94 7.45 -2.23
CA ALA A 29 -5.86 7.28 -3.19
C ALA A 29 -6.40 7.40 -4.62
N ALA A 30 -7.51 6.73 -4.94
CA ALA A 30 -8.16 6.82 -6.25
C ALA A 30 -8.59 8.25 -6.60
N ARG A 31 -9.21 8.98 -5.66
CA ARG A 31 -9.64 10.38 -5.90
C ARG A 31 -8.49 11.36 -6.03
N SER A 32 -7.36 11.04 -5.41
CA SER A 32 -6.16 11.89 -5.43
C SER A 32 -5.19 11.51 -6.57
N GLY A 33 -5.52 10.51 -7.38
CA GLY A 33 -4.62 10.00 -8.43
C GLY A 33 -3.37 9.31 -7.89
N ILE A 34 -3.40 8.82 -6.65
CA ILE A 34 -2.29 8.12 -6.01
C ILE A 34 -2.38 6.65 -6.37
N GLU A 35 -1.48 6.21 -7.23
CA GLU A 35 -1.33 4.79 -7.55
C GLU A 35 -0.64 4.05 -6.40
N PRO A 36 -1.25 2.98 -5.83
CA PRO A 36 -0.69 2.26 -4.68
C PRO A 36 0.74 1.76 -4.90
N PHE A 37 1.01 1.22 -6.09
CA PHE A 37 2.34 0.74 -6.45
C PHE A 37 3.37 1.88 -6.49
N GLN A 38 3.00 3.03 -7.08
CA GLN A 38 3.89 4.19 -7.15
C GLN A 38 4.15 4.76 -5.75
N LEU A 39 3.12 4.77 -4.89
CA LEU A 39 3.24 5.20 -3.51
C LEU A 39 4.19 4.30 -2.73
N PHE A 40 4.07 2.98 -2.89
CA PHE A 40 4.98 1.99 -2.31
C PHE A 40 6.43 2.22 -2.76
N CYS A 41 6.65 2.39 -4.07
CA CYS A 41 7.96 2.65 -4.64
C CYS A 41 8.60 3.93 -4.07
N ALA A 42 7.84 5.03 -4.04
CA ALA A 42 8.35 6.32 -3.62
C ALA A 42 8.63 6.39 -2.11
N TYR A 43 7.70 5.88 -1.30
CA TYR A 43 7.76 6.02 0.15
C TYR A 43 8.61 4.95 0.83
N HIS A 44 8.51 3.69 0.39
CA HIS A 44 9.22 2.58 1.03
C HIS A 44 10.52 2.18 0.35
N LEU A 45 10.55 2.17 -0.98
CA LEU A 45 11.74 1.76 -1.73
C LEU A 45 12.63 2.95 -2.12
N GLY A 46 12.20 4.19 -1.88
CA GLY A 46 12.96 5.39 -2.25
C GLY A 46 13.17 5.54 -3.76
N ILE A 47 12.34 4.91 -4.60
CA ILE A 47 12.49 5.03 -6.06
C ILE A 47 11.91 6.38 -6.49
N THR A 48 12.74 7.22 -7.12
CA THR A 48 12.33 8.52 -7.67
C THR A 48 11.52 8.37 -8.96
N ALA A 49 10.95 9.46 -9.47
CA ALA A 49 10.24 9.42 -10.75
C ALA A 49 11.17 9.04 -11.92
N ASP A 50 12.47 9.35 -11.79
CA ASP A 50 13.50 9.04 -12.79
C ASP A 50 14.09 7.63 -12.63
N GLY A 51 13.54 6.79 -11.73
CA GLY A 51 14.00 5.41 -11.51
C GLY A 51 15.33 5.30 -10.75
N ARG A 52 15.77 6.38 -10.09
CA ARG A 52 16.93 6.39 -9.19
C ARG A 52 16.50 6.03 -7.77
N TYR A 53 17.46 5.62 -6.97
CA TYR A 53 17.26 5.45 -5.53
C TYR A 53 17.62 6.74 -4.80
N GLU A 54 16.66 7.29 -4.06
CA GLU A 54 16.84 8.44 -3.17
C GLU A 54 15.85 8.32 -2.01
N PHE A 55 16.34 8.43 -0.77
CA PHE A 55 15.49 8.39 0.41
C PHE A 55 14.59 9.64 0.44
N GLN A 56 13.29 9.45 0.23
CA GLN A 56 12.32 10.53 0.16
C GLN A 56 11.51 10.61 1.45
N ASN A 57 11.44 11.81 2.04
CA ASN A 57 10.54 12.03 3.17
C ASN A 57 9.08 12.15 2.69
N ILE A 58 8.13 12.03 3.62
CA ILE A 58 6.70 12.08 3.30
C ILE A 58 6.26 13.38 2.59
N HIS A 59 6.96 14.49 2.83
CA HIS A 59 6.67 15.77 2.19
C HIS A 59 7.16 15.81 0.73
N GLN A 60 8.32 15.22 0.44
CA GLN A 60 8.83 15.05 -0.92
C GLN A 60 7.93 14.10 -1.72
N VAL A 61 7.51 12.99 -1.11
CA VAL A 61 6.52 12.08 -1.69
C VAL A 61 5.21 12.82 -1.97
N ALA A 62 4.67 13.58 -1.01
CA ALA A 62 3.45 14.36 -1.21
C ALA A 62 3.57 15.36 -2.37
N LYS A 63 4.70 16.07 -2.46
CA LYS A 63 4.98 16.99 -3.58
C LYS A 63 4.99 16.27 -4.92
N ARG A 64 5.54 15.06 -5.00
CA ARG A 64 5.54 14.23 -6.21
C ARG A 64 4.13 13.84 -6.65
N PHE A 65 3.27 13.50 -5.70
CA PHE A 65 1.87 13.16 -5.97
C PHE A 65 0.96 14.39 -6.06
N GLY A 66 1.49 15.61 -6.03
CA GLY A 66 0.70 16.84 -6.11
C GLY A 66 -0.29 17.02 -4.95
N THR A 67 0.00 16.41 -3.80
CA THR A 67 -0.89 16.39 -2.64
C THR A 67 -0.16 16.85 -1.37
N ASN A 68 -0.80 16.69 -0.21
CA ASN A 68 -0.20 16.99 1.09
C ASN A 68 0.18 15.72 1.87
N ALA A 69 1.08 15.87 2.83
CA ALA A 69 1.57 14.75 3.63
C ALA A 69 0.47 14.03 4.44
N GLY A 70 -0.62 14.72 4.79
CA GLY A 70 -1.77 14.11 5.46
C GLY A 70 -2.50 13.11 4.56
N VAL A 71 -2.75 13.50 3.31
CA VAL A 71 -3.36 12.61 2.30
C VAL A 71 -2.46 11.40 2.03
N ILE A 72 -1.13 11.59 1.96
CA ILE A 72 -0.20 10.46 1.82
C ILE A 72 -0.28 9.51 3.02
N ARG A 73 -0.26 10.01 4.26
CA ARG A 73 -0.41 9.17 5.46
C ARG A 73 -1.71 8.38 5.44
N GLN A 74 -2.81 9.04 5.12
CA GLN A 74 -4.12 8.43 5.08
C GLN A 74 -4.21 7.38 3.96
N ALA A 75 -3.66 7.66 2.78
CA ALA A 75 -3.58 6.68 1.69
C ALA A 75 -2.72 5.47 2.08
N LEU A 76 -1.57 5.68 2.74
CA LEU A 76 -0.75 4.57 3.25
C LEU A 76 -1.53 3.71 4.25
N ALA A 77 -2.25 4.31 5.20
CA ALA A 77 -3.06 3.57 6.16
C ALA A 77 -4.22 2.80 5.49
N GLU A 78 -4.97 3.44 4.59
CA GLU A 78 -6.07 2.79 3.85
C GLU A 78 -5.58 1.64 2.95
N LEU A 79 -4.34 1.74 2.46
CA LEU A 79 -3.68 0.72 1.65
C LEU A 79 -2.92 -0.32 2.49
N SER A 80 -2.93 -0.19 3.82
CA SER A 80 -2.15 -1.02 4.75
C SER A 80 -0.65 -1.04 4.39
N MET A 81 -0.14 0.10 3.97
CA MET A 81 1.26 0.37 3.64
C MET A 81 1.87 1.39 4.60
N ASP A 82 1.24 1.68 5.73
CA ASP A 82 1.88 2.50 6.75
C ASP A 82 3.09 1.76 7.38
N PRO A 83 4.06 2.49 7.97
CA PRO A 83 5.25 1.89 8.54
C PRO A 83 4.97 0.83 9.61
N ASP A 84 3.91 1.01 10.40
CA ASP A 84 3.54 0.08 11.48
C ASP A 84 3.07 -1.26 10.89
N THR A 85 2.18 -1.23 9.90
CA THR A 85 1.73 -2.43 9.19
C THR A 85 2.89 -3.22 8.58
N ILE A 86 3.90 -2.54 8.05
CA ILE A 86 5.06 -3.20 7.43
C ILE A 86 5.94 -3.87 8.47
N VAL A 87 6.20 -3.21 9.61
CA VAL A 87 6.97 -3.80 10.71
C VAL A 87 6.30 -5.06 11.26
N HIS A 88 4.96 -5.10 11.26
CA HIS A 88 4.17 -6.26 11.69
C HIS A 88 3.91 -7.28 10.57
N SER A 89 4.38 -7.02 9.35
CA SER A 89 4.33 -7.95 8.22
C SER A 89 5.47 -8.96 8.30
N SER A 90 5.26 -10.13 7.72
CA SER A 90 6.34 -11.10 7.47
C SER A 90 7.23 -10.72 6.27
N PHE A 91 6.91 -9.61 5.60
CA PHE A 91 7.68 -9.10 4.46
C PHE A 91 8.99 -8.47 4.90
N ASP A 92 10.10 -8.88 4.30
CA ASP A 92 11.42 -8.30 4.53
C ASP A 92 11.58 -6.97 3.77
N MET A 93 11.08 -5.89 4.38
CA MET A 93 11.18 -4.54 3.83
C MET A 93 12.64 -4.06 3.74
N ALA A 94 13.49 -4.47 4.69
CA ALA A 94 14.89 -4.06 4.71
C ALA A 94 15.66 -4.71 3.55
N GLY A 95 15.46 -6.01 3.32
CA GLY A 95 16.00 -6.71 2.16
C GLY A 95 15.55 -6.07 0.84
N ALA A 96 14.25 -5.79 0.72
CA ALA A 96 13.68 -5.10 -0.44
C ALA A 96 14.35 -3.73 -0.72
N GLN A 97 14.63 -2.94 0.32
CA GLN A 97 15.34 -1.67 0.17
C GLN A 97 16.80 -1.88 -0.29
N VAL A 98 17.49 -2.87 0.25
CA VAL A 98 18.87 -3.21 -0.12
C VAL A 98 18.93 -3.66 -1.58
N ASP A 99 18.00 -4.48 -2.05
CA ASP A 99 17.93 -4.93 -3.44
C ASP A 99 17.80 -3.75 -4.41
N ILE A 100 16.95 -2.77 -4.08
CA ILE A 100 16.77 -1.56 -4.91
C ILE A 100 18.00 -0.64 -4.85
N MET A 101 18.64 -0.53 -3.69
CA MET A 101 19.86 0.28 -3.50
C MET A 101 21.06 -0.30 -4.26
N LEU A 102 21.19 -1.63 -4.27
CA LEU A 102 22.29 -2.35 -4.95
C LEU A 102 22.01 -2.62 -6.43
N ALA A 103 20.78 -2.36 -6.91
CA ALA A 103 20.44 -2.51 -8.31
C ALA A 103 21.43 -1.72 -9.18
N PRO A 104 22.11 -2.35 -10.16
CA PRO A 104 23.09 -1.66 -10.99
C PRO A 104 22.44 -0.63 -11.93
N GLU A 105 23.23 0.33 -12.40
CA GLU A 105 22.78 1.29 -13.40
C GLU A 105 22.40 0.55 -14.70
N GLY A 106 21.23 0.85 -15.25
CA GLY A 106 20.65 0.15 -16.42
C GLY A 106 19.63 -0.93 -16.09
N ILE A 107 19.46 -1.30 -14.81
CA ILE A 107 18.33 -2.15 -14.37
C ILE A 107 17.12 -1.28 -14.03
N ASP A 108 15.96 -1.70 -14.51
CA ASP A 108 14.69 -1.06 -14.15
C ASP A 108 14.29 -1.42 -12.71
N ARG A 109 14.54 -0.47 -11.80
CA ARG A 109 14.15 -0.59 -10.39
C ARG A 109 12.64 -0.71 -10.20
N PHE A 110 11.83 -0.23 -11.14
CA PHE A 110 10.37 -0.41 -11.06
C PHE A 110 9.96 -1.86 -11.31
N GLU A 111 10.66 -2.59 -12.19
CA GLU A 111 10.38 -4.01 -12.40
C GLU A 111 10.74 -4.84 -11.17
N LEU A 112 11.91 -4.58 -10.56
CA LEU A 112 12.26 -5.16 -9.25
C LEU A 112 11.21 -4.82 -8.18
N ALA A 113 10.82 -3.54 -8.10
CA ALA A 113 9.81 -3.09 -7.17
C ALA A 113 8.45 -3.74 -7.39
N ARG A 114 8.08 -4.09 -8.63
CA ARG A 114 6.83 -4.81 -8.92
C ARG A 114 6.84 -6.18 -8.28
N GLU A 115 7.92 -6.94 -8.42
CA GLU A 115 8.06 -8.25 -7.79
C GLU A 115 8.03 -8.15 -6.26
N LEU A 116 8.73 -7.15 -5.70
CA LEU A 116 8.72 -6.86 -4.27
C LEU A 116 7.31 -6.48 -3.77
N TYR A 117 6.60 -5.62 -4.50
CA TYR A 117 5.24 -5.21 -4.16
C TYR A 117 4.24 -6.37 -4.23
N GLN A 118 4.36 -7.25 -5.24
CA GLN A 118 3.55 -8.47 -5.32
C GLN A 118 3.85 -9.42 -4.16
N SER A 119 5.12 -9.53 -3.77
CA SER A 119 5.53 -10.33 -2.61
C SER A 119 5.00 -9.74 -1.31
N PHE A 120 5.02 -8.41 -1.17
CA PHE A 120 4.42 -7.69 -0.05
C PHE A 120 2.90 -7.93 0.04
N LEU A 121 2.18 -7.89 -1.08
CA LEU A 121 0.73 -8.17 -1.09
C LEU A 121 0.40 -9.61 -0.72
N LYS A 122 1.30 -10.57 -1.01
CA LYS A 122 1.13 -12.00 -0.68
C LYS A 122 1.65 -12.38 0.70
N ALA A 123 2.50 -11.54 1.30
CA ALA A 123 3.08 -11.82 2.60
C ALA A 123 1.95 -11.93 3.65
N PRO A 124 1.90 -13.03 4.42
CA PRO A 124 0.89 -13.17 5.46
C PRO A 124 1.07 -12.04 6.46
N ARG A 125 0.01 -11.23 6.58
CA ARG A 125 -0.09 -10.17 7.58
C ARG A 125 -0.41 -10.86 8.90
N ARG A 126 0.36 -10.60 9.96
CA ARG A 126 -0.05 -11.01 11.31
C ARG A 126 -1.21 -10.11 11.68
N ASP A 127 -2.42 -10.61 11.45
CA ASP A 127 -3.66 -9.91 11.64
C ASP A 127 -3.75 -9.42 13.09
N ARG A 128 -3.70 -8.10 13.28
CA ARG A 128 -4.14 -7.46 14.50
C ARG A 128 -5.31 -6.57 14.10
N ASP A 129 -6.43 -6.81 14.77
CA ASP A 129 -7.78 -6.31 14.53
C ASP A 129 -7.83 -4.76 14.49
N TRP A 130 -7.48 -4.21 13.33
CA TRP A 130 -7.24 -2.78 13.04
C TRP A 130 -8.46 -1.86 13.22
N LYS A 131 -9.66 -2.42 13.37
CA LYS A 131 -10.87 -1.63 13.65
C LYS A 131 -10.89 -1.03 15.05
N ARG A 132 -10.11 -1.58 16.00
CA ARG A 132 -10.15 -1.17 17.41
C ARG A 132 -9.06 -0.16 17.80
N GLU A 133 -7.93 -0.11 17.07
CA GLU A 133 -6.80 0.81 17.35
C GLU A 133 -6.95 2.17 16.65
N LEU A 134 -7.66 2.26 15.51
CA LEU A 134 -7.93 3.53 14.80
C LEU A 134 -8.71 4.56 15.64
N ALA A 135 -9.44 4.10 16.68
CA ALA A 135 -10.18 4.97 17.60
C ALA A 135 -9.31 5.49 18.76
N ASP A 136 -8.17 4.85 19.08
CA ASP A 136 -7.32 5.22 20.23
C ASP A 136 -6.10 6.06 19.79
N ASP A 137 -5.53 5.83 18.59
CA ASP A 137 -4.34 6.56 18.11
C ASP A 137 -4.60 7.99 17.60
N ALA A 138 -5.85 8.33 17.29
CA ALA A 138 -6.24 9.72 17.06
C ALA A 138 -5.95 10.60 18.30
N ARG A 139 -5.85 9.99 19.49
CA ARG A 139 -5.64 10.66 20.76
C ARG A 139 -4.15 10.86 21.13
N ASP A 140 -3.23 10.03 20.62
CA ASP A 140 -1.80 10.16 20.94
C ASP A 140 -1.02 11.06 19.95
N ASN A 141 -1.46 11.19 18.67
CA ASN A 141 -0.86 12.18 17.76
C ASN A 141 -1.10 13.65 18.21
N GLU A 142 -2.19 13.89 18.96
CA GLU A 142 -2.48 15.19 19.59
C GLU A 142 -1.55 15.46 20.81
N ARG A 143 -0.94 14.42 21.38
CA ARG A 143 -0.09 14.53 22.58
C ARG A 143 1.38 14.82 22.25
N ILE A 144 1.86 14.42 21.07
CA ILE A 144 3.23 14.69 20.61
C ILE A 144 3.35 16.06 19.92
N PHE A 145 2.28 16.53 19.24
CA PHE A 145 2.18 17.88 18.68
C PHE A 145 1.32 18.84 19.53
N GLY A 146 1.25 18.60 20.84
CA GLY A 146 0.68 19.56 21.78
C GLY A 146 1.41 20.93 21.70
N PRO A 147 0.70 22.06 21.81
CA PRO A 147 1.31 23.38 21.74
C PRO A 147 2.15 23.63 22.99
N GLY A 148 3.46 23.39 22.88
CA GLY A 148 4.39 23.52 23.99
C GLY A 148 5.67 24.25 23.59
N ARG A 149 5.56 25.59 23.53
CA ARG A 149 6.58 26.62 23.86
C ARG A 149 7.00 27.55 22.73
N LYS A 150 6.63 28.82 22.88
CA LYS A 150 7.55 29.94 22.70
C LYS A 150 7.32 30.93 23.85
N GLY A 151 8.31 31.03 24.73
CA GLY A 151 8.44 32.20 25.60
C GLY A 151 8.95 33.38 24.78
N TYR A 152 8.44 34.56 25.10
CA TYR A 152 9.12 35.86 25.24
C TYR A 152 8.28 36.70 26.19
#